data_AF-A0AAD8AXI3-F1
#
_entry.id   AF-A0AAD8AXI3-F1
#
_cell.length_a   1.000
_cell.length_b   1.000
_cell.length_c   1.000
_cell.angle_alpha   90.00
_cell.angle_beta   90.00
_cell.angle_gamma   90.00
#
_symmetry.space_group_name_H-M   'P 1'
#
loop_
_entity.id
_entity.type
_entity.pdbx_description
1 polymer ?
#
loop_
_entity_poly.entity_id
_entity_poly.type
_entity_poly.pdbx_seq_one_letter_code
_entity_poly.pdbx_strand_id
1 'polypeptide(L)'
;MHFEEIITSALCLVMMSSVTWAQESSESSYYDESSCDNEHFYCDFDDPSMFYRCMDGVFHSFKCPSGLHFSVSSQTCDWPHKADCSGSDDHLQETGGSKSGHKEAPHGGGEHGSEDHGSSHSSPEESGHSESEQSGSSGFSSSGHSSGGHSASASISKHDLSGDEYWLSKAGGVGKPWWRPSGVSPGQWQDSVKNPPFQPHVPSEPKEGGESESSGGESEKSSTKKSSAPKAKSGSEPAESRSNSANLQSNEGDCDPSSCQLPSCYCPGTAIPHGLSASSIPQMVMLTFDDEVSGAFYGYYQRLFRPGRYNPNGCPVRGCMYVSGSGTEYDLVYPLYAMGNEIASHTISHKFPHTWWSTASYQDFYDESTGMRENLISRAGLPKEAIKGFRVPFLQLGSDNMYSALYDAGFHYDTSMFTGSEQETGDPIWPFTLDYTPSNVHCQHGPCPHKQYPGMWEIPVQRWFGLDGHSCAMPDGCSATGDAEETLEYLKSNFRRFYHSNRAPFGIFIHARWFHTEHNLDGLDRFIDYLLTIDDVYIVTPSQVLEWMKNPTPLSSIRSFGPWSCHGGATD
;
A
#
# COMPACT_ATOMS: atom_id res chain seq x y z
N MET A 1 47.44 70.40 17.05
CA MET A 1 48.80 70.50 16.45
C MET A 1 48.92 69.40 15.43
N HIS A 2 49.09 69.77 14.15
CA HIS A 2 49.77 68.99 13.09
C HIS A 2 49.16 67.63 12.71
N PHE A 3 49.08 67.15 11.46
CA PHE A 3 49.50 67.50 10.09
C PHE A 3 48.70 66.43 9.25
N GLU A 4 47.90 66.69 8.20
CA GLU A 4 48.28 66.96 6.79
C GLU A 4 49.46 66.06 6.33
N GLU A 5 49.52 65.33 5.21
CA GLU A 5 48.84 65.14 3.91
C GLU A 5 49.48 63.84 3.33
N ILE A 6 48.98 63.18 2.28
CA ILE A 6 49.40 63.30 0.85
C ILE A 6 48.56 62.23 0.10
N ILE A 7 47.55 62.54 -0.72
CA ILE A 7 47.51 63.02 -2.13
C ILE A 7 48.17 62.07 -3.15
N THR A 8 47.34 61.43 -4.00
CA THR A 8 47.39 61.32 -5.49
C THR A 8 46.42 60.21 -5.94
N SER A 9 45.17 60.51 -6.29
CA SER A 9 44.64 61.05 -7.57
C SER A 9 44.81 60.13 -8.77
N ALA A 10 43.70 59.53 -9.21
CA ALA A 10 43.18 59.49 -10.60
C ALA A 10 42.13 58.37 -10.68
N LEU A 11 40.93 58.50 -11.25
CA LEU A 11 40.11 59.52 -11.91
C LEU A 11 38.83 58.72 -12.27
N CYS A 12 37.58 59.08 -11.95
CA CYS A 12 36.70 60.06 -12.62
C CYS A 12 35.29 59.84 -12.02
N LEU A 13 34.60 60.86 -11.48
CA LEU A 13 33.54 61.64 -12.16
C LEU A 13 32.38 60.72 -12.66
N VAL A 14 31.13 60.75 -12.20
CA VAL A 14 30.20 61.88 -11.95
C VAL A 14 28.97 61.41 -11.12
N MET A 15 28.66 62.18 -10.06
CA MET A 15 27.36 62.64 -9.52
C MET A 15 26.13 61.73 -9.39
N MET A 16 25.74 61.54 -8.12
CA MET A 16 24.42 61.85 -7.52
C MET A 16 23.14 61.62 -8.35
N SER A 17 22.43 60.56 -8.01
CA SER A 17 20.97 60.59 -7.80
C SER A 17 20.56 59.38 -6.96
N SER A 18 19.80 59.66 -5.91
CA SER A 18 19.11 58.73 -5.02
C SER A 18 18.47 57.57 -5.79
N VAL A 19 18.96 56.35 -5.56
CA VAL A 19 18.32 55.13 -6.01
C VAL A 19 17.19 54.81 -5.02
N THR A 20 15.98 54.99 -5.53
CA THR A 20 14.73 54.46 -4.99
C THR A 20 14.85 52.97 -4.75
N TRP A 21 14.52 52.52 -3.54
CA TRP A 21 14.23 51.11 -3.29
C TRP A 21 13.03 50.74 -4.15
N ALA A 22 13.27 49.93 -5.20
CA ALA A 22 12.21 49.25 -5.90
C ALA A 22 11.67 48.19 -4.93
N GLN A 23 10.47 48.43 -4.42
CA GLN A 23 9.66 47.43 -3.74
C GLN A 23 9.09 46.54 -4.84
N GLU A 24 9.70 45.38 -5.03
CA GLU A 24 9.20 44.35 -5.92
C GLU A 24 8.04 43.65 -5.19
N SER A 25 6.83 44.11 -5.49
CA SER A 25 5.59 43.46 -5.09
C SER A 25 5.22 42.42 -6.15
N SER A 26 5.37 41.14 -5.82
CA SER A 26 4.68 40.06 -6.54
C SER A 26 4.54 38.83 -5.64
N GLU A 27 3.41 38.74 -4.96
CA GLU A 27 2.85 37.44 -4.60
C GLU A 27 1.33 37.59 -4.60
N SER A 28 0.73 37.05 -5.65
CA SER A 28 -0.70 37.04 -5.90
C SER A 28 -1.26 35.74 -5.31
N SER A 29 -1.57 35.73 -4.00
CA SER A 29 -2.31 34.62 -3.39
C SER A 29 -3.81 34.80 -3.69
N TYR A 30 -4.27 34.17 -4.77
CA TYR A 30 -5.66 34.19 -5.25
C TYR A 30 -6.53 33.12 -4.55
N TYR A 31 -6.49 33.06 -3.23
CA TYR A 31 -7.50 32.36 -2.44
C TYR A 31 -7.90 33.28 -1.28
N ASP A 32 -9.21 33.53 -1.15
CA ASP A 32 -9.77 34.33 -0.06
C ASP A 32 -9.35 33.69 1.26
N GLU A 33 -8.62 34.44 2.08
CA GLU A 33 -8.03 34.03 3.36
C GLU A 33 -9.11 33.92 4.47
N SER A 34 -10.33 33.53 4.10
CA SER A 34 -11.45 33.31 5.00
C SER A 34 -12.05 31.90 4.81
N SER A 35 -11.54 30.99 5.64
CA SER A 35 -11.89 29.56 5.78
C SER A 35 -11.82 28.74 4.48
N CYS A 36 -10.66 28.13 4.24
CA CYS A 36 -10.56 27.02 3.31
C CYS A 36 -11.26 25.76 3.89
N ASP A 37 -11.77 24.91 3.01
CA ASP A 37 -12.43 23.65 3.39
C ASP A 37 -11.39 22.51 3.48
N ASN A 38 -11.49 21.69 4.52
CA ASN A 38 -10.57 20.59 4.84
C ASN A 38 -10.79 19.34 3.97
N GLU A 39 -11.88 19.27 3.21
CA GLU A 39 -12.28 18.06 2.48
C GLU A 39 -11.63 17.91 1.10
N HIS A 40 -10.97 18.95 0.56
CA HIS A 40 -10.47 18.94 -0.82
C HIS A 40 -9.04 19.48 -0.95
N PHE A 41 -8.33 18.95 -1.96
CA PHE A 41 -7.05 19.46 -2.41
C PHE A 41 -7.25 20.35 -3.63
N TYR A 42 -6.53 21.47 -3.62
CA TYR A 42 -6.61 22.52 -4.62
C TYR A 42 -5.35 22.47 -5.45
N CYS A 43 -5.49 22.59 -6.76
CA CYS A 43 -4.33 22.61 -7.62
C CYS A 43 -3.62 23.97 -7.57
N ASP A 44 -2.29 23.96 -7.74
CA ASP A 44 -1.55 25.16 -8.08
C ASP A 44 -1.62 25.39 -9.59
N PHE A 45 -2.23 26.50 -10.02
CA PHE A 45 -2.40 26.81 -11.44
C PHE A 45 -1.10 27.25 -12.14
N ASP A 46 -0.11 27.74 -11.38
CA ASP A 46 1.17 28.23 -11.89
C ASP A 46 2.22 27.11 -11.97
N ASP A 47 2.22 26.18 -11.00
CA ASP A 47 3.00 24.94 -11.04
C ASP A 47 2.09 23.71 -10.90
N PRO A 48 1.65 23.08 -12.00
CA PRO A 48 0.81 21.88 -11.94
C PRO A 48 1.37 20.69 -11.18
N SER A 49 2.68 20.69 -10.88
CA SER A 49 3.30 19.72 -9.99
C SER A 49 3.09 20.03 -8.50
N MET A 50 2.45 21.14 -8.17
CA MET A 50 2.13 21.57 -6.82
C MET A 50 0.61 21.55 -6.59
N PHE A 51 0.22 21.32 -5.34
CA PHE A 51 -1.16 21.35 -4.89
C PHE A 51 -1.23 21.75 -3.42
N TYR A 52 -2.40 22.17 -2.96
CA TYR A 52 -2.62 22.72 -1.63
C TYR A 52 -3.70 21.95 -0.89
N ARG A 53 -3.59 21.86 0.43
CA ARG A 53 -4.70 21.44 1.30
C ARG A 53 -4.93 22.45 2.40
N CYS A 54 -6.19 22.64 2.76
CA CYS A 54 -6.52 23.29 4.01
C CYS A 54 -6.26 22.35 5.20
N MET A 55 -5.51 22.82 6.18
CA MET A 55 -5.38 22.19 7.49
C MET A 55 -5.54 23.28 8.55
N ASP A 56 -6.54 23.13 9.43
CA ASP A 56 -6.87 24.10 10.48
C ASP A 56 -7.04 25.56 9.98
N GLY A 57 -7.61 25.71 8.78
CA GLY A 57 -7.84 27.02 8.15
C GLY A 57 -6.61 27.63 7.46
N VAL A 58 -5.51 26.88 7.35
CA VAL A 58 -4.27 27.30 6.69
C VAL A 58 -4.01 26.43 5.46
N PHE A 59 -3.64 27.05 4.34
CA PHE A 59 -3.21 26.31 3.16
C PHE A 59 -1.77 25.80 3.33
N HIS A 60 -1.59 24.51 3.13
CA HIS A 60 -0.29 23.85 3.06
C HIS A 60 -0.02 23.37 1.64
N SER A 61 1.14 23.70 1.10
CA SER A 61 1.57 23.30 -0.24
C SER A 61 2.27 21.93 -0.22
N PHE A 62 1.98 21.12 -1.22
CA PHE A 62 2.55 19.80 -1.46
C PHE A 62 3.03 19.73 -2.92
N LYS A 63 4.03 18.89 -3.17
CA LYS A 63 4.56 18.64 -4.52
C LYS A 63 4.28 17.20 -4.93
N CYS A 64 3.67 17.03 -6.10
CA CYS A 64 3.57 15.75 -6.77
C CYS A 64 4.97 15.18 -7.04
N PRO A 65 5.10 13.84 -7.08
CA PRO A 65 6.34 13.19 -7.49
C PRO A 65 6.83 13.69 -8.85
N SER A 66 8.14 13.70 -9.04
CA SER A 66 8.79 14.22 -10.24
C SER A 66 8.14 13.70 -11.52
N GLY A 67 7.60 14.62 -12.33
CA GLY A 67 7.00 14.33 -13.64
C GLY A 67 5.48 14.08 -13.61
N LEU A 68 4.83 14.14 -12.45
CA LEU A 68 3.37 14.06 -12.32
C LEU A 68 2.78 15.45 -12.03
N HIS A 69 1.53 15.64 -12.47
CA HIS A 69 0.72 16.81 -12.18
C HIS A 69 -0.44 16.42 -11.27
N PHE A 70 -0.88 17.34 -10.42
CA PHE A 70 -2.04 17.10 -9.57
C PHE A 70 -3.31 17.05 -10.41
N SER A 71 -4.20 16.10 -10.13
CA SER A 71 -5.53 16.06 -10.74
C SER A 71 -6.58 16.42 -9.70
N VAL A 72 -7.31 17.51 -9.95
CA VAL A 72 -8.42 17.97 -9.10
C VAL A 72 -9.56 16.97 -9.14
N SER A 73 -9.91 16.44 -10.31
CA SER A 73 -11.01 15.46 -10.44
C SER A 73 -10.73 14.14 -9.74
N SER A 74 -9.50 13.64 -9.78
CA SER A 74 -9.14 12.37 -9.14
C SER A 74 -8.50 12.55 -7.76
N GLN A 75 -8.29 13.78 -7.29
CA GLN A 75 -7.62 14.11 -6.03
C GLN A 75 -6.26 13.40 -5.85
N THR A 76 -5.54 13.09 -6.93
CA THR A 76 -4.26 12.36 -6.90
C THR A 76 -3.27 12.94 -7.92
N CYS A 77 -1.98 12.62 -7.79
CA CYS A 77 -1.01 12.95 -8.82
C CYS A 77 -1.13 11.97 -9.99
N ASP A 78 -1.38 12.48 -11.18
CA ASP A 78 -1.47 11.70 -12.43
C ASP A 78 -0.52 12.31 -13.48
N TRP A 79 -0.45 11.69 -14.64
CA TRP A 79 0.37 12.16 -15.75
C TRP A 79 -0.11 13.51 -16.27
N PRO A 80 0.80 14.39 -16.76
CA PRO A 80 0.45 15.72 -17.26
C PRO A 80 -0.67 15.74 -18.31
N HIS A 81 -0.78 14.71 -19.15
CA HIS A 81 -1.80 14.60 -20.21
C HIS A 81 -3.16 14.08 -19.71
N LYS A 82 -3.25 13.66 -18.44
CA LYS A 82 -4.44 13.13 -17.76
C LYS A 82 -4.89 14.01 -16.61
N ALA A 83 -3.93 14.68 -15.97
CA ALA A 83 -4.19 15.65 -14.94
C ALA A 83 -4.94 16.85 -15.51
N ASP A 84 -5.90 17.33 -14.73
CA ASP A 84 -6.74 18.48 -15.02
C ASP A 84 -6.25 19.75 -14.30
N CYS A 85 -5.13 19.67 -13.55
CA CYS A 85 -4.37 20.86 -13.20
C CYS A 85 -3.62 21.37 -14.44
N SER A 86 -4.27 22.19 -15.24
CA SER A 86 -3.60 23.00 -16.26
C SER A 86 -4.29 24.34 -16.35
N GLY A 87 -3.50 25.42 -16.36
CA GLY A 87 -3.95 26.82 -16.38
C GLY A 87 -4.70 27.22 -17.65
N SER A 88 -5.86 26.60 -17.89
CA SER A 88 -6.86 27.10 -18.83
C SER A 88 -7.89 27.89 -18.05
N ASP A 89 -7.88 29.19 -18.30
CA ASP A 89 -8.64 30.28 -17.71
C ASP A 89 -10.17 30.20 -17.99
N ASP A 90 -10.74 28.99 -18.10
CA ASP A 90 -12.05 28.78 -18.75
C ASP A 90 -13.15 28.20 -17.83
N HIS A 91 -12.95 28.16 -16.51
CA HIS A 91 -14.01 27.74 -15.57
C HIS A 91 -14.45 28.78 -14.52
N LEU A 92 -13.97 30.02 -14.57
CA LEU A 92 -14.56 31.13 -13.82
C LEU A 92 -15.64 31.88 -14.61
N GLN A 93 -16.67 31.18 -15.11
CA GLN A 93 -17.85 31.87 -15.60
C GLN A 93 -19.14 31.04 -15.73
N GLU A 94 -19.60 30.39 -14.66
CA GLU A 94 -21.05 30.27 -14.44
C GLU A 94 -21.38 30.39 -12.95
N THR A 95 -21.59 31.63 -12.50
CA THR A 95 -22.64 32.05 -11.54
C THR A 95 -22.42 33.51 -11.14
N GLY A 96 -22.65 34.44 -12.07
CA GLY A 96 -22.63 35.88 -11.75
C GLY A 96 -23.40 36.69 -12.77
N GLY A 97 -24.71 36.90 -12.54
CA GLY A 97 -25.57 37.41 -13.62
C GLY A 97 -26.95 38.00 -13.26
N SER A 98 -27.02 38.83 -12.21
CA SER A 98 -27.90 40.02 -12.12
C SER A 98 -29.33 39.94 -11.53
N LYS A 99 -29.52 40.90 -10.60
CA LYS A 99 -30.69 41.76 -10.30
C LYS A 99 -31.59 41.45 -9.10
N SER A 100 -31.25 42.15 -8.02
CA SER A 100 -32.08 43.08 -7.24
C SER A 100 -33.56 42.70 -6.99
N GLY A 101 -33.87 42.43 -5.74
CA GLY A 101 -35.23 42.46 -5.22
C GLY A 101 -35.23 42.47 -3.70
N HIS A 102 -35.31 43.67 -3.11
CA HIS A 102 -35.69 43.86 -1.71
C HIS A 102 -36.96 43.07 -1.37
N LYS A 103 -36.96 42.37 -0.23
CA LYS A 103 -38.12 42.25 0.67
C LYS A 103 -37.68 41.75 2.05
N GLU A 104 -37.99 42.58 3.04
CA GLU A 104 -37.95 42.30 4.47
C GLU A 104 -38.94 41.19 4.86
N ALA A 105 -38.59 40.40 5.88
CA ALA A 105 -39.54 39.72 6.77
C ALA A 105 -38.83 39.25 8.06
N PRO A 106 -39.55 39.05 9.18
CA PRO A 106 -39.08 39.41 10.52
C PRO A 106 -38.97 38.24 11.54
N HIS A 107 -38.31 38.57 12.66
CA HIS A 107 -38.49 38.13 14.06
C HIS A 107 -39.17 36.79 14.45
N GLY A 108 -38.47 36.07 15.34
CA GLY A 108 -39.00 35.19 16.40
C GLY A 108 -37.97 34.10 16.74
N GLY A 109 -37.33 33.99 17.92
CA GLY A 109 -37.64 34.45 19.27
C GLY A 109 -38.28 33.32 20.08
N GLY A 110 -37.49 32.62 20.93
CA GLY A 110 -38.01 31.63 21.89
C GLY A 110 -36.94 30.76 22.57
N GLU A 111 -36.55 31.18 23.78
CA GLU A 111 -35.64 30.54 24.75
C GLU A 111 -36.29 29.44 25.63
N HIS A 112 -35.41 28.82 26.43
CA HIS A 112 -35.57 28.09 27.72
C HIS A 112 -35.61 26.55 27.66
N GLY A 113 -34.89 25.81 28.52
CA GLY A 113 -34.18 26.21 29.74
C GLY A 113 -33.29 25.11 30.34
N SER A 114 -32.47 25.57 31.28
CA SER A 114 -31.43 24.87 32.07
C SER A 114 -31.97 24.13 33.29
N GLU A 115 -31.17 23.21 33.84
CA GLU A 115 -31.01 22.78 35.27
C GLU A 115 -30.13 21.50 35.20
N ASP A 116 -28.85 21.42 35.59
CA ASP A 116 -28.09 21.73 36.81
C ASP A 116 -28.32 20.77 38.00
N HIS A 117 -27.30 19.99 38.34
CA HIS A 117 -27.04 19.42 39.67
C HIS A 117 -25.61 18.86 39.74
N GLY A 118 -24.78 19.46 40.60
CA GLY A 118 -23.44 18.99 40.96
C GLY A 118 -23.40 18.08 42.19
N SER A 119 -22.23 17.45 42.43
CA SER A 119 -21.47 17.45 43.72
C SER A 119 -20.44 16.31 43.82
N SER A 120 -19.15 16.71 43.81
CA SER A 120 -18.02 16.41 44.73
C SER A 120 -17.86 15.11 45.54
N HIS A 121 -16.56 14.76 45.75
CA HIS A 121 -15.89 13.94 46.79
C HIS A 121 -15.76 12.42 46.48
N SER A 122 -14.66 11.70 46.72
CA SER A 122 -13.45 11.87 47.56
C SER A 122 -12.39 10.80 47.20
N SER A 123 -11.10 11.10 47.39
CA SER A 123 -10.01 10.12 47.53
C SER A 123 -10.10 9.34 48.85
N PRO A 124 -9.38 8.21 48.99
CA PRO A 124 -8.25 8.24 49.91
C PRO A 124 -6.99 7.46 49.45
N GLU A 125 -5.86 7.86 50.05
CA GLU A 125 -4.56 7.18 50.23
C GLU A 125 -4.77 5.89 51.09
N GLU A 126 -3.87 4.94 51.35
CA GLU A 126 -2.40 4.80 51.33
C GLU A 126 -2.05 3.30 51.63
N SER A 127 -0.74 3.00 51.71
CA SER A 127 -0.04 1.79 52.19
C SER A 127 0.12 0.64 51.18
N GLY A 128 1.32 0.16 50.81
CA GLY A 128 2.64 0.23 51.44
C GLY A 128 3.00 -1.15 51.97
N HIS A 129 3.90 -1.88 51.30
CA HIS A 129 4.87 -2.82 51.91
C HIS A 129 5.91 -3.28 50.87
N SER A 130 7.09 -3.58 51.42
CA SER A 130 8.43 -3.59 50.86
C SER A 130 9.00 -5.02 50.74
N GLU A 131 10.24 -5.09 50.20
CA GLU A 131 11.26 -6.17 50.31
C GLU A 131 11.23 -7.23 49.18
N SER A 132 12.21 -7.20 48.24
CA SER A 132 13.55 -7.83 48.25
C SER A 132 13.48 -9.36 48.24
N GLU A 133 14.26 -10.19 47.52
CA GLU A 133 15.52 -10.06 46.80
C GLU A 133 15.75 -11.40 46.05
N GLN A 134 16.72 -11.42 45.13
CA GLN A 134 17.61 -12.56 44.78
C GLN A 134 17.14 -13.76 43.91
N SER A 135 17.70 -13.76 42.69
CA SER A 135 18.58 -14.78 42.06
C SER A 135 18.24 -16.27 42.14
N GLY A 136 18.28 -16.94 40.98
CA GLY A 136 18.42 -18.39 40.90
C GLY A 136 18.48 -18.92 39.48
N SER A 137 19.67 -18.89 38.87
CA SER A 137 19.97 -19.66 37.66
C SER A 137 19.99 -21.16 37.96
N SER A 138 19.42 -21.99 37.09
CA SER A 138 19.99 -23.31 36.78
C SER A 138 19.46 -23.82 35.44
N GLY A 139 20.38 -24.15 34.55
CA GLY A 139 20.08 -24.92 33.34
C GLY A 139 20.04 -26.41 33.62
N PHE A 140 19.44 -27.16 32.71
CA PHE A 140 19.66 -28.60 32.59
C PHE A 140 19.57 -29.04 31.11
N SER A 141 20.59 -29.80 30.72
CA SER A 141 20.79 -30.43 29.42
C SER A 141 19.98 -31.73 29.25
N SER A 142 19.67 -32.10 28.01
CA SER A 142 19.56 -33.51 27.56
C SER A 142 19.68 -33.54 26.03
N SER A 143 20.81 -33.99 25.45
CA SER A 143 21.20 -35.37 25.10
C SER A 143 20.32 -35.99 24.01
N GLY A 144 20.91 -36.13 22.81
CA GLY A 144 20.30 -36.73 21.63
C GLY A 144 20.35 -38.25 21.58
N HIS A 145 19.60 -38.80 20.62
CA HIS A 145 19.72 -40.16 20.13
C HIS A 145 19.52 -40.18 18.62
N SER A 146 20.42 -40.88 17.95
CA SER A 146 20.45 -41.18 16.53
C SER A 146 19.93 -42.60 16.25
N SER A 147 19.23 -42.78 15.14
CA SER A 147 19.07 -44.08 14.47
C SER A 147 18.83 -43.86 12.97
N GLY A 148 19.64 -44.53 12.16
CA GLY A 148 19.59 -44.49 10.69
C GLY A 148 18.73 -45.60 10.09
N GLY A 149 18.44 -45.47 8.80
CA GLY A 149 17.80 -46.48 7.96
C GLY A 149 18.05 -46.21 6.47
N HIS A 150 18.46 -47.25 5.74
CA HIS A 150 18.97 -47.26 4.36
C HIS A 150 17.89 -47.45 3.27
N SER A 151 18.19 -46.99 2.03
CA SER A 151 17.82 -47.52 0.69
C SER A 151 17.42 -46.38 -0.26
N ALA A 152 17.64 -46.39 -1.58
CA ALA A 152 18.33 -47.29 -2.50
C ALA A 152 18.60 -46.49 -3.79
N SER A 153 19.68 -46.82 -4.49
CA SER A 153 20.12 -46.19 -5.73
C SER A 153 19.27 -46.65 -6.92
N ALA A 154 18.79 -45.72 -7.74
CA ALA A 154 18.32 -46.00 -9.09
C ALA A 154 19.06 -45.08 -10.08
N SER A 155 19.86 -45.68 -10.95
CA SER A 155 20.65 -45.03 -11.99
C SER A 155 19.79 -44.78 -13.24
N ILE A 156 19.58 -43.51 -13.59
CA ILE A 156 19.03 -43.09 -14.89
C ILE A 156 20.17 -42.50 -15.74
N SER A 157 20.20 -42.91 -17.01
CA SER A 157 21.26 -42.58 -17.98
C SER A 157 21.27 -41.10 -18.35
N LYS A 158 22.47 -40.50 -18.27
CA LYS A 158 22.77 -39.20 -18.87
C LYS A 158 22.67 -39.33 -20.39
N HIS A 159 21.61 -38.80 -20.97
CA HIS A 159 21.62 -38.00 -22.19
C HIS A 159 20.17 -37.54 -22.41
N ASP A 160 20.01 -36.24 -22.59
CA ASP A 160 18.76 -35.48 -22.82
C ASP A 160 18.00 -34.98 -21.58
N LEU A 161 18.49 -33.90 -20.96
CA LEU A 161 17.71 -32.99 -20.10
C LEU A 161 18.23 -31.55 -20.29
N SER A 162 17.31 -30.61 -20.54
CA SER A 162 17.54 -29.16 -20.70
C SER A 162 17.97 -28.51 -19.39
N GLY A 163 18.61 -27.33 -19.49
CA GLY A 163 19.42 -26.68 -18.45
C GLY A 163 18.78 -26.34 -17.10
N ASP A 164 17.49 -26.57 -16.91
CA ASP A 164 16.77 -26.20 -15.68
C ASP A 164 16.71 -27.35 -14.66
N GLU A 165 16.89 -28.62 -15.06
CA GLU A 165 16.81 -29.77 -14.12
C GLU A 165 18.16 -30.18 -13.50
N TYR A 166 19.29 -29.61 -13.93
CA TYR A 166 20.61 -29.96 -13.41
C TYR A 166 20.81 -29.52 -11.94
N TRP A 167 20.08 -28.50 -11.48
CA TRP A 167 20.28 -27.86 -10.18
C TRP A 167 19.63 -28.57 -8.99
N LEU A 168 18.63 -29.43 -9.23
CA LEU A 168 17.88 -30.13 -8.18
C LEU A 168 18.66 -31.26 -7.48
N SER A 169 19.81 -31.70 -8.02
CA SER A 169 20.46 -32.97 -7.62
C SER A 169 21.53 -32.89 -6.51
N LYS A 170 21.73 -31.74 -5.85
CA LYS A 170 22.80 -31.57 -4.84
C LYS A 170 22.38 -30.96 -3.50
N ALA A 171 21.16 -31.25 -3.04
CA ALA A 171 20.75 -30.95 -1.66
C ALA A 171 21.35 -31.97 -0.67
N GLY A 172 22.40 -31.57 0.05
CA GLY A 172 22.99 -32.43 1.09
C GLY A 172 24.21 -31.83 1.78
N GLY A 173 24.02 -30.80 2.61
CA GLY A 173 25.05 -30.27 3.50
C GLY A 173 24.57 -29.10 4.34
N VAL A 174 24.49 -29.30 5.65
CA VAL A 174 24.06 -28.29 6.64
C VAL A 174 25.04 -27.11 6.67
N GLY A 175 24.52 -25.87 6.62
CA GLY A 175 25.26 -24.65 7.00
C GLY A 175 26.03 -23.91 5.90
N LYS A 176 25.84 -24.24 4.61
CA LYS A 176 26.34 -23.45 3.47
C LYS A 176 25.32 -23.42 2.33
N PRO A 177 25.03 -22.26 1.70
CA PRO A 177 24.10 -22.21 0.58
C PRO A 177 24.63 -23.06 -0.59
N TRP A 178 23.80 -23.99 -1.05
CA TRP A 178 24.10 -25.00 -2.07
C TRP A 178 24.50 -24.42 -3.44
N TRP A 179 24.25 -23.13 -3.66
CA TRP A 179 24.50 -22.40 -4.91
C TRP A 179 25.84 -21.66 -4.94
N ARG A 180 26.56 -21.54 -3.81
CA ARG A 180 27.84 -20.80 -3.76
C ARG A 180 29.01 -21.69 -4.23
N PRO A 181 29.70 -21.36 -5.33
CA PRO A 181 30.89 -22.12 -5.74
C PRO A 181 32.00 -22.01 -4.69
N SER A 182 32.72 -23.11 -4.46
CA SER A 182 33.86 -23.13 -3.53
C SER A 182 34.91 -22.09 -3.93
N GLY A 183 35.16 -21.10 -3.06
CA GLY A 183 36.29 -20.17 -3.19
C GLY A 183 35.97 -18.76 -3.70
N VAL A 184 34.69 -18.40 -3.91
CA VAL A 184 34.32 -17.04 -4.36
C VAL A 184 34.02 -16.13 -3.16
N SER A 185 34.80 -15.06 -2.98
CA SER A 185 34.57 -14.02 -1.97
C SER A 185 33.56 -12.97 -2.47
N PRO A 186 32.74 -12.36 -1.58
CA PRO A 186 31.63 -11.49 -1.99
C PRO A 186 32.05 -10.28 -2.85
N GLY A 187 33.29 -9.79 -2.67
CA GLY A 187 33.77 -8.57 -3.34
C GLY A 187 34.25 -8.73 -4.78
N GLN A 188 34.45 -9.96 -5.30
CA GLN A 188 35.10 -10.14 -6.61
C GLN A 188 34.14 -10.14 -7.82
N TRP A 189 32.83 -9.96 -7.61
CA TRP A 189 31.84 -9.90 -8.70
C TRP A 189 31.35 -8.47 -9.04
N GLN A 190 31.79 -7.46 -8.29
CA GLN A 190 31.39 -6.06 -8.44
C GLN A 190 31.83 -5.40 -9.76
N ASP A 191 32.77 -5.99 -10.52
CA ASP A 191 33.31 -5.38 -11.73
C ASP A 191 32.55 -5.70 -13.03
N SER A 192 31.52 -6.55 -12.98
CA SER A 192 30.75 -6.95 -14.18
C SER A 192 29.42 -6.19 -14.37
N VAL A 193 29.04 -5.28 -13.46
CA VAL A 193 27.75 -4.57 -13.49
C VAL A 193 27.93 -3.05 -13.34
N LYS A 194 28.97 -2.50 -13.98
CA LYS A 194 29.20 -1.04 -14.00
C LYS A 194 28.44 -0.29 -15.11
N ASN A 195 27.68 -0.99 -15.96
CA ASN A 195 26.80 -0.38 -16.97
C ASN A 195 25.54 -1.25 -17.18
N PRO A 196 24.37 -0.91 -16.62
CA PRO A 196 23.12 -1.57 -17.00
C PRO A 196 22.75 -1.19 -18.45
N PRO A 197 22.40 -2.13 -19.33
CA PRO A 197 21.94 -1.83 -20.68
C PRO A 197 20.46 -1.44 -20.60
N PHE A 198 20.15 -0.25 -20.10
CA PHE A 198 18.77 0.24 -20.11
C PHE A 198 18.71 1.66 -20.64
N GLN A 199 18.02 1.81 -21.77
CA GLN A 199 17.40 3.07 -22.17
C GLN A 199 15.90 2.95 -21.89
N PRO A 200 15.28 3.94 -21.22
CA PRO A 200 13.86 3.91 -20.89
C PRO A 200 12.99 3.79 -22.14
N HIS A 201 12.06 2.84 -22.14
CA HIS A 201 10.97 2.83 -23.11
C HIS A 201 9.95 3.90 -22.71
N VAL A 202 10.05 5.06 -23.35
CA VAL A 202 8.97 6.06 -23.38
C VAL A 202 7.97 5.59 -24.45
N PRO A 203 6.67 5.40 -24.16
CA PRO A 203 5.67 5.20 -25.21
C PRO A 203 5.72 6.39 -26.17
N SER A 204 5.84 6.14 -27.47
CA SER A 204 5.86 7.23 -28.45
C SER A 204 4.50 7.92 -28.49
N GLU A 205 4.50 9.24 -28.50
CA GLU A 205 3.33 10.03 -28.84
C GLU A 205 2.75 9.55 -30.19
N PRO A 206 1.42 9.51 -30.36
CA PRO A 206 0.84 9.28 -31.67
C PRO A 206 1.31 10.41 -32.59
N LYS A 207 2.13 10.06 -33.58
CA LYS A 207 2.59 11.01 -34.59
C LYS A 207 1.39 11.63 -35.28
N GLU A 208 1.22 12.93 -35.11
CA GLU A 208 0.47 13.75 -36.04
C GLU A 208 1.11 13.56 -37.43
N GLY A 209 0.38 12.87 -38.31
CA GLY A 209 0.79 12.66 -39.69
C GLY A 209 0.79 13.99 -40.43
N GLY A 210 1.97 14.38 -40.91
CA GLY A 210 2.15 15.52 -41.78
C GLY A 210 1.41 15.38 -43.12
N GLU A 211 0.91 16.54 -43.55
CA GLU A 211 0.75 17.02 -44.93
C GLU A 211 0.41 15.99 -46.01
N SER A 212 -0.84 16.07 -46.44
CA SER A 212 -1.35 15.56 -47.70
C SER A 212 -0.78 16.32 -48.90
N GLU A 213 -0.08 15.62 -49.80
CA GLU A 213 -0.09 15.95 -51.23
C GLU A 213 -0.95 14.93 -51.99
N SER A 214 -1.76 15.47 -52.89
CA SER A 214 -2.79 14.82 -53.67
C SER A 214 -2.28 13.85 -54.73
N SER A 215 -2.97 12.72 -54.92
CA SER A 215 -3.40 12.29 -56.26
C SER A 215 -4.48 11.21 -56.14
N GLY A 216 -5.54 11.38 -56.92
CA GLY A 216 -6.78 10.61 -56.84
C GLY A 216 -6.72 9.23 -57.49
N GLY A 217 -7.74 8.43 -57.18
CA GLY A 217 -7.96 7.13 -57.81
C GLY A 217 -9.16 6.40 -57.23
N GLU A 218 -10.34 6.73 -57.77
CA GLU A 218 -11.54 5.92 -57.98
C GLU A 218 -12.24 5.11 -56.86
N SER A 219 -13.57 5.27 -56.91
CA SER A 219 -14.61 4.66 -56.09
C SER A 219 -14.74 3.15 -56.31
N GLU A 220 -15.10 2.41 -55.27
CA GLU A 220 -16.13 1.37 -55.39
C GLU A 220 -16.89 1.12 -54.07
N LYS A 221 -18.19 0.86 -54.23
CA LYS A 221 -19.26 0.81 -53.22
C LYS A 221 -19.19 -0.46 -52.36
N SER A 222 -19.67 -0.40 -51.11
CA SER A 222 -20.98 -0.98 -50.73
C SER A 222 -21.14 -1.27 -49.23
N SER A 223 -22.28 -0.80 -48.71
CA SER A 223 -23.14 -1.40 -47.66
C SER A 223 -22.64 -1.48 -46.20
N THR A 224 -22.89 -0.41 -45.46
CA THR A 224 -23.08 -0.41 -44.00
C THR A 224 -24.43 -1.04 -43.62
N LYS A 225 -24.40 -2.14 -42.87
CA LYS A 225 -25.54 -2.60 -42.06
C LYS A 225 -25.42 -2.00 -40.66
N LYS A 226 -26.39 -1.17 -40.29
CA LYS A 226 -26.66 -0.75 -38.91
C LYS A 226 -27.00 -1.97 -38.06
N SER A 227 -26.22 -2.24 -37.02
CA SER A 227 -26.67 -2.97 -35.83
C SER A 227 -26.47 -2.07 -34.62
N SER A 228 -27.59 -1.71 -34.01
CA SER A 228 -27.73 -0.94 -32.78
C SER A 228 -27.01 -1.59 -31.60
N ALA A 229 -26.04 -0.88 -31.01
CA ALA A 229 -25.44 -1.22 -29.73
C ALA A 229 -26.44 -0.95 -28.58
N PRO A 230 -26.60 -1.86 -27.60
CA PRO A 230 -27.42 -1.60 -26.44
C PRO A 230 -26.70 -0.63 -25.48
N LYS A 231 -27.46 0.37 -24.99
CA LYS A 231 -27.04 1.29 -23.92
C LYS A 231 -26.60 0.50 -22.69
N ALA A 232 -25.33 0.61 -22.31
CA ALA A 232 -24.88 0.24 -20.99
C ALA A 232 -25.59 1.15 -19.96
N LYS A 233 -26.37 0.55 -19.07
CA LYS A 233 -26.84 1.21 -17.86
C LYS A 233 -25.66 1.25 -16.89
N SER A 234 -25.18 2.44 -16.58
CA SER A 234 -24.51 2.73 -15.32
C SER A 234 -25.49 2.37 -14.21
N GLY A 235 -25.19 1.29 -13.49
CA GLY A 235 -25.81 0.93 -12.24
C GLY A 235 -24.73 1.02 -11.18
N SER A 236 -24.77 2.06 -10.35
CA SER A 236 -24.14 2.04 -9.04
C SER A 236 -24.76 0.86 -8.27
N GLU A 237 -23.94 -0.14 -7.91
CA GLU A 237 -24.38 -1.18 -7.00
C GLU A 237 -24.80 -0.54 -5.67
N PRO A 238 -25.98 -0.87 -5.13
CA PRO A 238 -26.32 -0.44 -3.78
C PRO A 238 -25.38 -1.17 -2.81
N ALA A 239 -24.74 -0.44 -1.90
CA ALA A 239 -24.05 -1.04 -0.77
C ALA A 239 -25.03 -1.98 -0.05
N GLU A 240 -24.85 -3.29 -0.17
CA GLU A 240 -25.66 -4.26 0.54
C GLU A 240 -25.51 -3.98 2.03
N SER A 241 -26.62 -3.68 2.71
CA SER A 241 -26.61 -3.38 4.14
C SER A 241 -26.20 -4.63 4.90
N ARG A 242 -24.93 -4.69 5.31
CA ARG A 242 -24.39 -5.75 6.19
C ARG A 242 -25.25 -5.87 7.45
N SER A 243 -25.55 -7.10 7.86
CA SER A 243 -26.30 -7.35 9.10
C SER A 243 -25.42 -7.10 10.31
N ASN A 244 -25.91 -6.38 11.33
CA ASN A 244 -25.13 -6.11 12.55
C ASN A 244 -24.52 -7.37 13.17
N SER A 245 -23.26 -7.28 13.61
CA SER A 245 -22.46 -8.41 14.12
C SER A 245 -23.07 -9.15 15.32
N ALA A 246 -23.93 -8.48 16.10
CA ALA A 246 -24.66 -9.07 17.22
C ALA A 246 -25.66 -10.16 16.78
N ASN A 247 -26.09 -10.14 15.51
CA ASN A 247 -27.03 -11.10 14.93
C ASN A 247 -26.35 -12.21 14.11
N LEU A 248 -25.02 -12.16 13.97
CA LEU A 248 -24.27 -13.14 13.19
C LEU A 248 -24.23 -14.50 13.89
N GLN A 249 -24.28 -15.55 13.08
CA GLN A 249 -24.30 -16.92 13.55
C GLN A 249 -22.89 -17.50 13.66
N SER A 250 -22.73 -18.40 14.62
CA SER A 250 -21.62 -19.36 14.67
C SER A 250 -22.16 -20.69 14.14
N ASN A 251 -21.96 -20.98 12.86
CA ASN A 251 -22.29 -22.30 12.32
C ASN A 251 -21.02 -23.11 12.17
N GLU A 252 -21.03 -24.33 12.72
CA GLU A 252 -19.99 -25.32 12.51
C GLU A 252 -20.22 -25.97 11.14
N GLY A 253 -19.32 -25.72 10.20
CA GLY A 253 -19.35 -26.34 8.89
C GLY A 253 -18.17 -25.91 8.05
N ASP A 254 -17.55 -26.86 7.36
CA ASP A 254 -16.53 -26.56 6.36
C ASP A 254 -17.14 -25.71 5.23
N CYS A 255 -16.33 -24.85 4.63
CA CYS A 255 -16.79 -24.03 3.51
C CYS A 255 -17.26 -24.92 2.35
N ASP A 256 -18.44 -24.61 1.81
CA ASP A 256 -19.00 -25.27 0.64
C ASP A 256 -18.78 -24.40 -0.61
N PRO A 257 -17.85 -24.75 -1.51
CA PRO A 257 -17.57 -23.96 -2.72
C PRO A 257 -18.77 -23.85 -3.68
N SER A 258 -19.78 -24.72 -3.55
CA SER A 258 -20.99 -24.62 -4.36
C SER A 258 -21.93 -23.52 -3.88
N SER A 259 -21.90 -23.22 -2.57
CA SER A 259 -22.70 -22.16 -1.94
C SER A 259 -21.91 -20.84 -1.81
N CYS A 260 -20.58 -20.92 -1.71
CA CYS A 260 -19.66 -19.80 -1.61
C CYS A 260 -19.04 -19.46 -2.96
N GLN A 261 -19.62 -18.48 -3.67
CA GLN A 261 -19.22 -18.12 -5.03
C GLN A 261 -18.85 -16.64 -5.16
N LEU A 262 -17.86 -16.37 -6.02
CA LEU A 262 -17.45 -15.03 -6.39
C LEU A 262 -18.61 -14.28 -7.11
N PRO A 263 -18.69 -12.94 -6.98
CA PRO A 263 -17.73 -12.06 -6.31
C PRO A 263 -17.90 -11.96 -4.78
N SER A 264 -19.00 -12.46 -4.23
CA SER A 264 -19.39 -12.18 -2.84
C SER A 264 -18.74 -13.09 -1.80
N CYS A 265 -18.36 -14.32 -2.18
CA CYS A 265 -17.80 -15.31 -1.27
C CYS A 265 -16.68 -16.11 -1.92
N TYR A 266 -15.61 -16.40 -1.19
CA TYR A 266 -14.59 -17.36 -1.62
C TYR A 266 -14.07 -18.18 -0.44
N CYS A 267 -14.01 -19.51 -0.61
CA CYS A 267 -13.57 -20.41 0.45
C CYS A 267 -12.07 -20.30 0.74
N PRO A 268 -11.63 -20.43 2.00
CA PRO A 268 -10.22 -20.58 2.35
C PRO A 268 -9.59 -21.80 1.66
N GLY A 269 -8.42 -21.62 1.04
CA GLY A 269 -7.69 -22.74 0.45
C GLY A 269 -6.65 -22.38 -0.61
N THR A 270 -6.10 -23.42 -1.24
CA THR A 270 -5.09 -23.31 -2.31
C THR A 270 -5.69 -23.36 -3.71
N ALA A 271 -7.00 -23.58 -3.82
CA ALA A 271 -7.69 -23.62 -5.11
C ALA A 271 -7.53 -22.28 -5.82
N ILE A 272 -7.31 -22.33 -7.13
CA ILE A 272 -7.21 -21.16 -7.98
C ILE A 272 -8.63 -20.63 -8.27
N PRO A 273 -8.88 -19.31 -8.11
CA PRO A 273 -10.16 -18.69 -8.44
C PRO A 273 -10.62 -18.97 -9.87
N HIS A 274 -11.91 -19.28 -10.02
CA HIS A 274 -12.57 -19.51 -11.33
C HIS A 274 -11.95 -20.63 -12.19
N GLY A 275 -11.15 -21.53 -11.59
CA GLY A 275 -10.58 -22.69 -12.29
C GLY A 275 -9.58 -22.33 -13.40
N LEU A 276 -8.98 -21.14 -13.34
CA LEU A 276 -7.93 -20.73 -14.26
C LEU A 276 -6.70 -21.65 -14.14
N SER A 277 -5.87 -21.73 -15.18
CA SER A 277 -4.56 -22.38 -15.06
C SER A 277 -3.58 -21.41 -14.39
N ALA A 278 -2.69 -21.90 -13.54
CA ALA A 278 -1.66 -21.07 -12.89
C ALA A 278 -0.87 -20.22 -13.90
N SER A 279 -0.50 -20.78 -15.04
CA SER A 279 0.20 -20.07 -16.13
C SER A 279 -0.59 -18.93 -16.79
N SER A 280 -1.90 -18.83 -16.56
CA SER A 280 -2.76 -17.79 -17.11
C SER A 280 -3.04 -16.65 -16.11
N ILE A 281 -2.50 -16.74 -14.90
CA ILE A 281 -2.77 -15.82 -13.80
C ILE A 281 -1.62 -14.81 -13.67
N PRO A 282 -1.92 -13.51 -13.55
CA PRO A 282 -0.91 -12.54 -13.16
C PRO A 282 -0.39 -12.86 -11.75
N GLN A 283 0.93 -13.01 -11.59
CA GLN A 283 1.48 -13.09 -10.25
C GLN A 283 1.34 -11.71 -9.59
N MET A 284 0.42 -11.61 -8.64
CA MET A 284 0.23 -10.41 -7.83
C MET A 284 1.27 -10.38 -6.72
N VAL A 285 1.88 -9.21 -6.50
CA VAL A 285 2.82 -8.93 -5.42
C VAL A 285 2.31 -7.73 -4.64
N MET A 286 2.15 -7.88 -3.32
CA MET A 286 1.71 -6.81 -2.42
C MET A 286 2.90 -6.36 -1.59
N LEU A 287 3.38 -5.14 -1.79
CA LEU A 287 4.39 -4.53 -0.94
C LEU A 287 3.70 -3.64 0.10
N THR A 288 3.81 -3.99 1.38
CA THR A 288 3.17 -3.24 2.45
C THR A 288 4.14 -2.83 3.54
N PHE A 289 3.83 -1.71 4.17
CA PHE A 289 4.58 -1.16 5.30
C PHE A 289 3.68 -0.96 6.49
N ASP A 290 4.13 -1.45 7.64
CA ASP A 290 3.42 -1.31 8.91
C ASP A 290 4.07 -0.20 9.75
N ASP A 291 3.30 0.30 10.72
CA ASP A 291 3.65 1.32 11.73
C ASP A 291 3.65 2.79 11.24
N GLU A 292 4.53 3.60 11.83
CA GLU A 292 4.54 5.04 11.68
C GLU A 292 4.97 5.52 10.29
N VAL A 293 4.26 6.52 9.76
CA VAL A 293 4.75 7.33 8.63
C VAL A 293 5.40 8.59 9.21
N SER A 294 6.72 8.66 9.18
CA SER A 294 7.49 9.78 9.74
C SER A 294 8.63 10.20 8.81
N GLY A 295 9.18 11.40 9.04
CA GLY A 295 10.30 11.92 8.27
C GLY A 295 11.54 11.03 8.34
N ALA A 296 11.67 10.23 9.40
CA ALA A 296 12.77 9.26 9.57
C ALA A 296 12.75 8.14 8.52
N PHE A 297 11.56 7.70 8.09
CA PHE A 297 11.39 6.59 7.15
C PHE A 297 10.96 7.02 5.75
N TYR A 298 10.49 8.26 5.60
CA TYR A 298 9.84 8.72 4.38
C TYR A 298 10.69 8.55 3.11
N GLY A 299 12.00 8.78 3.21
CA GLY A 299 12.93 8.61 2.09
C GLY A 299 13.00 7.18 1.54
N TYR A 300 12.70 6.17 2.36
CA TYR A 300 12.63 4.78 1.91
C TYR A 300 11.45 4.56 0.98
N TYR A 301 10.27 5.07 1.31
CA TYR A 301 9.08 4.99 0.46
C TYR A 301 9.31 5.74 -0.86
N GLN A 302 9.91 6.93 -0.81
CA GLN A 302 10.24 7.70 -2.02
C GLN A 302 11.19 6.93 -2.96
N ARG A 303 12.19 6.23 -2.40
CA ARG A 303 13.10 5.39 -3.20
C ARG A 303 12.36 4.21 -3.83
N LEU A 304 11.51 3.52 -3.07
CA LEU A 304 10.85 2.29 -3.50
C LEU A 304 9.70 2.56 -4.49
N PHE A 305 8.96 3.66 -4.32
CA PHE A 305 7.86 4.08 -5.21
C PHE A 305 8.24 5.20 -6.17
N ARG A 306 9.53 5.33 -6.49
CA ARG A 306 10.02 6.37 -7.40
C ARG A 306 9.33 6.29 -8.78
N PRO A 307 9.14 7.43 -9.46
CA PRO A 307 8.72 7.44 -10.86
C PRO A 307 9.62 6.56 -11.73
N GLY A 308 9.04 5.88 -12.72
CA GLY A 308 9.78 4.96 -13.61
C GLY A 308 9.52 3.47 -13.36
N ARG A 309 8.81 3.12 -12.30
CA ARG A 309 8.41 1.73 -12.00
C ARG A 309 6.96 1.49 -12.43
N TYR A 310 6.78 0.74 -13.51
CA TYR A 310 5.48 0.45 -14.10
C TYR A 310 5.23 -1.04 -14.19
N ASN A 311 4.01 -1.44 -13.85
CA ASN A 311 3.48 -2.76 -14.15
C ASN A 311 3.34 -2.95 -15.68
N PRO A 312 3.18 -4.20 -16.16
CA PRO A 312 3.09 -4.49 -17.60
C PRO A 312 1.89 -3.85 -18.33
N ASN A 313 0.93 -3.28 -17.61
CA ASN A 313 -0.18 -2.49 -18.15
C ASN A 313 0.15 -0.98 -18.29
N GLY A 314 1.37 -0.56 -17.94
CA GLY A 314 1.84 0.81 -18.00
C GLY A 314 1.49 1.67 -16.78
N CYS A 315 0.85 1.10 -15.75
CA CYS A 315 0.50 1.84 -14.54
C CYS A 315 1.59 1.77 -13.47
N PRO A 316 1.76 2.82 -12.64
CA PRO A 316 2.75 2.83 -11.56
C PRO A 316 2.58 1.62 -10.63
N VAL A 317 3.69 1.13 -10.09
CA VAL A 317 3.65 0.19 -8.95
C VAL A 317 3.03 0.88 -7.74
N ARG A 318 2.20 0.15 -7.00
CA ARG A 318 1.51 0.67 -5.81
C ARG A 318 1.68 -0.30 -4.65
N GLY A 319 1.87 0.23 -3.45
CA GLY A 319 1.92 -0.53 -2.21
C GLY A 319 0.78 -0.18 -1.27
N CYS A 320 0.92 -0.56 0.00
CA CYS A 320 -0.02 -0.22 1.07
C CYS A 320 0.70 0.18 2.36
N MET A 321 0.23 1.24 3.01
CA MET A 321 0.71 1.66 4.33
C MET A 321 -0.35 1.30 5.37
N TYR A 322 -0.07 0.36 6.26
CA TYR A 322 -0.86 0.11 7.47
C TYR A 322 -0.36 1.06 8.56
N VAL A 323 -1.00 2.22 8.66
CA VAL A 323 -0.50 3.34 9.45
C VAL A 323 -1.00 3.23 10.89
N SER A 324 -0.06 3.30 11.84
CA SER A 324 -0.39 3.44 13.26
C SER A 324 -0.32 4.91 13.70
N GLY A 325 -1.09 5.28 14.73
CA GLY A 325 -1.20 6.67 15.15
C GLY A 325 0.03 7.21 15.87
N SER A 326 0.69 6.36 16.65
CA SER A 326 1.89 6.71 17.42
C SER A 326 3.08 6.98 16.49
N GLY A 327 3.67 8.18 16.56
CA GLY A 327 4.86 8.56 15.78
C GLY A 327 4.57 9.02 14.35
N THR A 328 3.33 8.91 13.88
CA THR A 328 2.96 9.35 12.53
C THR A 328 2.87 10.87 12.41
N GLU A 329 3.58 11.40 11.43
CA GLU A 329 3.47 12.77 10.92
C GLU A 329 2.43 12.78 9.79
N TYR A 330 1.18 13.12 10.11
CA TYR A 330 0.03 12.95 9.22
C TYR A 330 0.16 13.70 7.88
N ASP A 331 0.88 14.82 7.85
CA ASP A 331 1.15 15.59 6.63
C ASP A 331 1.95 14.78 5.58
N LEU A 332 2.69 13.76 6.03
CA LEU A 332 3.46 12.87 5.15
C LEU A 332 2.63 11.70 4.60
N VAL A 333 1.44 11.44 5.15
CA VAL A 333 0.61 10.31 4.72
C VAL A 333 -0.07 10.61 3.39
N TYR A 334 -0.65 11.81 3.23
CA TYR A 334 -1.39 12.16 2.01
C TYR A 334 -0.56 12.03 0.73
N PRO A 335 0.71 12.50 0.68
CA PRO A 335 1.51 12.32 -0.53
C PRO A 335 1.74 10.84 -0.90
N LEU A 336 1.78 9.91 0.06
CA LEU A 336 1.85 8.47 -0.24
C LEU A 336 0.56 7.99 -0.91
N TYR A 337 -0.60 8.47 -0.43
CA TYR A 337 -1.89 8.23 -1.05
C TYR A 337 -2.00 8.83 -2.45
N ALA A 338 -1.58 10.08 -2.63
CA ALA A 338 -1.56 10.77 -3.92
C ALA A 338 -0.56 10.15 -4.94
N MET A 339 0.36 9.30 -4.47
CA MET A 339 1.18 8.42 -5.32
C MET A 339 0.45 7.13 -5.75
N GLY A 340 -0.80 6.94 -5.31
CA GLY A 340 -1.61 5.76 -5.54
C GLY A 340 -1.35 4.60 -4.58
N ASN A 341 -0.59 4.82 -3.48
CA ASN A 341 -0.49 3.79 -2.45
C ASN A 341 -1.79 3.72 -1.64
N GLU A 342 -2.18 2.51 -1.29
CA GLU A 342 -3.30 2.31 -0.37
C GLU A 342 -2.91 2.71 1.05
N ILE A 343 -3.83 3.33 1.79
CA ILE A 343 -3.64 3.66 3.20
C ILE A 343 -4.70 2.91 4.02
N ALA A 344 -4.23 2.14 4.99
CA ALA A 344 -5.04 1.26 5.83
C ALA A 344 -4.78 1.52 7.31
N SER A 345 -5.72 1.11 8.16
CA SER A 345 -5.61 1.29 9.61
C SER A 345 -4.70 0.24 10.24
N HIS A 346 -3.78 0.69 11.10
CA HIS A 346 -2.98 -0.15 12.00
C HIS A 346 -3.12 0.27 13.47
N THR A 347 -4.33 0.72 13.85
CA THR A 347 -4.71 1.18 15.19
C THR A 347 -4.08 2.51 15.60
N ILE A 348 -4.65 3.18 16.60
CA ILE A 348 -4.12 4.46 17.08
C ILE A 348 -2.84 4.21 17.87
N SER A 349 -2.91 3.27 18.82
CA SER A 349 -1.90 3.18 19.89
C SER A 349 -0.77 2.20 19.61
N HIS A 350 -0.99 1.22 18.74
CA HIS A 350 -0.07 0.08 18.58
C HIS A 350 0.34 -0.51 19.96
N LYS A 351 -0.66 -0.68 20.82
CA LYS A 351 -0.54 -0.96 22.26
C LYS A 351 0.34 -2.14 22.62
N PHE A 352 1.22 -1.93 23.60
CA PHE A 352 1.88 -2.99 24.35
C PHE A 352 1.17 -3.27 25.69
N PRO A 353 1.30 -4.50 26.25
CA PRO A 353 1.95 -5.67 25.65
C PRO A 353 1.14 -6.25 24.49
N HIS A 354 1.78 -6.96 23.55
CA HIS A 354 1.10 -7.57 22.39
C HIS A 354 -0.07 -8.47 22.80
N THR A 355 0.04 -9.18 23.94
CA THR A 355 -1.02 -10.04 24.48
C THR A 355 -2.29 -9.30 24.87
N TRP A 356 -2.28 -7.96 24.99
CA TRP A 356 -3.49 -7.21 25.23
C TRP A 356 -4.50 -7.38 24.09
N TRP A 357 -4.03 -7.41 22.83
CA TRP A 357 -4.89 -7.55 21.65
C TRP A 357 -5.69 -8.86 21.63
N SER A 358 -5.16 -9.94 22.21
CA SER A 358 -5.89 -11.23 22.25
C SER A 358 -7.09 -11.23 23.20
N THR A 359 -7.17 -10.25 24.10
CA THR A 359 -8.22 -10.12 25.12
C THR A 359 -8.94 -8.77 25.07
N ALA A 360 -8.57 -7.90 24.14
CA ALA A 360 -9.20 -6.60 23.94
C ALA A 360 -10.69 -6.77 23.64
N SER A 361 -11.49 -5.85 24.16
CA SER A 361 -12.94 -5.89 23.98
C SER A 361 -13.35 -5.46 22.57
N TYR A 362 -14.60 -5.73 22.19
CA TYR A 362 -15.19 -5.15 20.98
C TYR A 362 -14.97 -3.62 20.92
N GLN A 363 -15.23 -2.92 22.02
CA GLN A 363 -15.14 -1.45 22.07
C GLN A 363 -13.69 -1.00 21.89
N ASP A 364 -12.73 -1.70 22.50
CA ASP A 364 -11.31 -1.40 22.33
C ASP A 364 -10.90 -1.51 20.85
N PHE A 365 -11.29 -2.59 20.17
CA PHE A 365 -11.01 -2.76 18.74
C PHE A 365 -11.72 -1.73 17.87
N TYR A 366 -12.98 -1.43 18.19
CA TYR A 366 -13.75 -0.42 17.47
C TYR A 366 -13.04 0.94 17.59
N ASP A 367 -12.78 1.41 18.80
CA ASP A 367 -12.13 2.71 19.05
C ASP A 367 -10.73 2.80 18.44
N GLU A 368 -9.91 1.75 18.58
CA GLU A 368 -8.56 1.72 18.01
C GLU A 368 -8.57 1.72 16.48
N SER A 369 -9.46 0.95 15.84
CA SER A 369 -9.50 0.84 14.38
C SER A 369 -10.21 2.02 13.73
N THR A 370 -11.38 2.44 14.24
CA THR A 370 -12.13 3.57 13.68
C THR A 370 -11.49 4.89 14.02
N GLY A 371 -10.94 5.06 15.23
CA GLY A 371 -10.26 6.29 15.58
C GLY A 371 -8.97 6.48 14.78
N MET A 372 -8.28 5.40 14.36
CA MET A 372 -7.18 5.55 13.40
C MET A 372 -7.68 5.97 12.02
N ARG A 373 -8.79 5.39 11.54
CA ARG A 373 -9.44 5.85 10.30
C ARG A 373 -9.84 7.34 10.40
N GLU A 374 -10.39 7.79 11.52
CA GLU A 374 -10.74 9.19 11.76
C GLU A 374 -9.51 10.11 11.78
N ASN A 375 -8.40 9.68 12.39
CA ASN A 375 -7.14 10.41 12.36
C ASN A 375 -6.62 10.57 10.93
N LEU A 376 -6.67 9.50 10.13
CA LEU A 376 -6.27 9.52 8.73
C LEU A 376 -7.15 10.49 7.90
N ILE A 377 -8.45 10.53 8.15
CA ILE A 377 -9.37 11.46 7.48
C ILE A 377 -9.09 12.90 7.90
N SER A 378 -9.19 13.18 9.19
CA SER A 378 -9.19 14.57 9.69
C SER A 378 -7.79 15.20 9.71
N ARG A 379 -6.74 14.41 9.96
CA ARG A 379 -5.38 14.92 10.13
C ARG A 379 -4.53 14.71 8.87
N ALA A 380 -4.73 13.59 8.18
CA ALA A 380 -4.06 13.32 6.90
C ALA A 380 -4.91 13.65 5.66
N GLY A 381 -6.17 14.09 5.80
CA GLY A 381 -6.99 14.58 4.68
C GLY A 381 -7.37 13.49 3.68
N LEU A 382 -7.40 12.23 4.12
CA LEU A 382 -7.78 11.11 3.27
C LEU A 382 -9.30 11.06 3.12
N PRO A 383 -9.84 10.76 1.93
CA PRO A 383 -11.26 10.49 1.80
C PRO A 383 -11.62 9.25 2.60
N LYS A 384 -12.79 9.27 3.25
CA LYS A 384 -13.24 8.20 4.15
C LYS A 384 -13.29 6.85 3.45
N GLU A 385 -13.71 6.87 2.19
CA GLU A 385 -13.92 5.72 1.32
C GLU A 385 -12.58 5.05 0.93
N ALA A 386 -11.45 5.76 1.03
CA ALA A 386 -10.14 5.18 0.71
C ALA A 386 -9.60 4.23 1.79
N ILE A 387 -10.09 4.30 3.04
CA ILE A 387 -9.51 3.56 4.17
C ILE A 387 -10.28 2.25 4.38
N LYS A 388 -10.04 1.30 3.48
CA LYS A 388 -10.78 0.03 3.36
C LYS A 388 -10.20 -1.10 4.20
N GLY A 389 -8.88 -1.10 4.40
CA GLY A 389 -8.12 -2.18 5.03
C GLY A 389 -7.81 -1.98 6.51
N PHE A 390 -7.58 -3.10 7.19
CA PHE A 390 -7.07 -3.18 8.55
C PHE A 390 -5.98 -4.24 8.66
N ARG A 391 -5.03 -4.02 9.57
CA ARG A 391 -4.13 -5.05 10.10
C ARG A 391 -3.95 -4.82 11.59
N VAL A 392 -4.00 -5.87 12.40
CA VAL A 392 -3.81 -5.76 13.85
C VAL A 392 -2.32 -5.70 14.22
N PRO A 393 -1.92 -4.86 15.19
CA PRO A 393 -0.56 -4.86 15.73
C PRO A 393 -0.06 -6.24 16.14
N PHE A 394 1.22 -6.50 15.85
CA PHE A 394 1.91 -7.76 16.14
C PHE A 394 1.29 -9.01 15.50
N LEU A 395 0.34 -8.85 14.59
CA LEU A 395 -0.50 -9.94 14.05
C LEU A 395 -1.22 -10.72 15.17
N GLN A 396 -1.45 -10.09 16.32
CA GLN A 396 -2.15 -10.70 17.45
C GLN A 396 -3.66 -10.52 17.28
N LEU A 397 -4.33 -11.57 16.77
CA LEU A 397 -5.78 -11.56 16.57
C LEU A 397 -6.54 -11.42 17.91
N GLY A 398 -7.75 -10.87 17.83
CA GLY A 398 -8.66 -10.67 18.96
C GLY A 398 -9.99 -11.43 18.86
N SER A 399 -10.02 -12.58 18.16
CA SER A 399 -11.22 -13.39 17.93
C SER A 399 -12.41 -12.55 17.46
N ASP A 400 -13.63 -12.96 17.83
CA ASP A 400 -14.86 -12.28 17.42
C ASP A 400 -14.97 -10.85 17.92
N ASN A 401 -14.28 -10.44 18.99
CA ASN A 401 -14.26 -9.03 19.41
C ASN A 401 -13.65 -8.15 18.32
N MET A 402 -12.52 -8.59 17.74
CA MET A 402 -11.86 -7.89 16.64
C MET A 402 -12.73 -7.89 15.39
N TYR A 403 -13.11 -9.07 14.90
CA TYR A 403 -13.81 -9.17 13.61
C TYR A 403 -15.22 -8.56 13.67
N SER A 404 -15.92 -8.63 14.81
CA SER A 404 -17.20 -7.93 14.98
C SER A 404 -17.03 -6.41 14.89
N ALA A 405 -16.00 -5.85 15.55
CA ALA A 405 -15.72 -4.42 15.49
C ALA A 405 -15.36 -3.95 14.08
N LEU A 406 -14.48 -4.68 13.40
CA LEU A 406 -14.07 -4.36 12.03
C LEU A 406 -15.25 -4.47 11.04
N TYR A 407 -16.07 -5.50 11.22
CA TYR A 407 -17.25 -5.75 10.38
C TYR A 407 -18.28 -4.64 10.51
N ASP A 408 -18.65 -4.30 11.75
CA ASP A 408 -19.63 -3.22 12.04
C ASP A 408 -19.10 -1.84 11.64
N ALA A 409 -17.78 -1.63 11.75
CA ALA A 409 -17.11 -0.42 11.25
C ALA A 409 -16.99 -0.36 9.72
N GLY A 410 -17.40 -1.41 8.99
CA GLY A 410 -17.36 -1.42 7.54
C GLY A 410 -15.95 -1.52 6.94
N PHE A 411 -14.98 -2.11 7.64
CA PHE A 411 -13.74 -2.51 6.98
C PHE A 411 -14.03 -3.58 5.91
N HIS A 412 -13.38 -3.46 4.77
CA HIS A 412 -13.59 -4.37 3.64
C HIS A 412 -12.81 -5.66 3.83
N TYR A 413 -11.60 -5.54 4.39
CA TYR A 413 -10.71 -6.66 4.58
C TYR A 413 -9.82 -6.50 5.81
N ASP A 414 -9.37 -7.64 6.34
CA ASP A 414 -8.26 -7.76 7.27
C ASP A 414 -7.07 -8.45 6.59
N THR A 415 -5.85 -8.20 7.09
CA THR A 415 -4.62 -8.87 6.64
C THR A 415 -3.77 -9.23 7.85
N SER A 416 -4.35 -10.03 8.74
CA SER A 416 -3.72 -10.38 10.02
C SER A 416 -3.63 -11.88 10.26
N MET A 417 -4.46 -12.71 9.60
CA MET A 417 -4.46 -14.16 9.84
C MET A 417 -3.22 -14.81 9.27
N PHE A 418 -2.42 -15.40 10.16
CA PHE A 418 -1.23 -16.13 9.77
C PHE A 418 -1.52 -17.56 9.31
N THR A 419 -0.95 -17.97 8.18
CA THR A 419 -1.06 -19.32 7.63
C THR A 419 0.19 -19.78 6.84
N GLY A 420 0.16 -21.01 6.34
CA GLY A 420 1.28 -21.69 5.68
C GLY A 420 1.93 -22.78 6.54
N SER A 421 2.52 -23.78 5.89
CA SER A 421 3.23 -24.89 6.53
C SER A 421 4.47 -24.41 7.29
N GLU A 422 4.80 -24.98 8.45
CA GLU A 422 6.08 -24.68 9.14
C GLU A 422 7.33 -25.06 8.35
N GLN A 423 7.16 -25.93 7.34
CA GLN A 423 8.19 -26.33 6.40
C GLN A 423 7.94 -25.62 5.07
N GLU A 424 8.98 -25.44 4.26
CA GLU A 424 8.87 -24.86 2.92
C GLU A 424 8.19 -25.85 1.93
N THR A 425 6.93 -26.18 2.23
CA THR A 425 6.10 -27.17 1.56
C THR A 425 4.66 -26.68 1.47
N GLY A 426 3.95 -27.15 0.45
CA GLY A 426 2.54 -26.81 0.22
C GLY A 426 2.34 -25.51 -0.55
N ASP A 427 1.21 -25.46 -1.26
CA ASP A 427 0.84 -24.30 -2.06
C ASP A 427 0.33 -23.15 -1.16
N PRO A 428 0.54 -21.90 -1.57
CA PRO A 428 0.06 -20.76 -0.81
C PRO A 428 -1.47 -20.63 -0.82
N ILE A 429 -2.03 -20.05 0.25
CA ILE A 429 -3.46 -19.84 0.44
C ILE A 429 -3.87 -18.55 -0.27
N TRP A 430 -4.97 -18.62 -1.03
CA TRP A 430 -5.58 -17.47 -1.67
C TRP A 430 -6.40 -16.65 -0.66
N PRO A 431 -6.60 -15.33 -0.88
CA PRO A 431 -7.56 -14.54 -0.10
C PRO A 431 -8.93 -15.20 -0.08
N PHE A 432 -9.65 -15.09 1.02
CA PHE A 432 -10.95 -15.72 1.22
C PHE A 432 -11.89 -14.80 1.97
N THR A 433 -13.17 -15.11 1.97
CA THR A 433 -14.15 -14.36 2.76
C THR A 433 -14.46 -15.09 4.06
N LEU A 434 -14.90 -14.33 5.06
CA LEU A 434 -15.26 -14.83 6.38
C LEU A 434 -16.74 -15.26 6.47
N ASP A 435 -17.40 -15.50 5.34
CA ASP A 435 -18.72 -16.15 5.28
C ASP A 435 -18.73 -17.52 5.97
N TYR A 436 -17.57 -18.16 6.07
CA TYR A 436 -17.34 -19.38 6.82
C TYR A 436 -16.21 -19.17 7.81
N THR A 437 -16.31 -19.83 8.98
CA THR A 437 -15.27 -19.75 10.00
C THR A 437 -14.00 -20.45 9.51
N PRO A 438 -12.84 -19.80 9.55
CA PRO A 438 -11.59 -20.42 9.11
C PRO A 438 -11.19 -21.54 10.08
N SER A 439 -10.67 -22.64 9.53
CA SER A 439 -10.07 -23.70 10.32
C SER A 439 -8.70 -23.27 10.88
N ASN A 440 -8.18 -24.02 11.86
CA ASN A 440 -6.85 -23.77 12.44
C ASN A 440 -5.69 -23.86 11.42
N VAL A 441 -5.91 -24.45 10.24
CA VAL A 441 -4.90 -24.46 9.16
C VAL A 441 -4.78 -23.08 8.51
N HIS A 442 -5.90 -22.36 8.39
CA HIS A 442 -5.99 -21.05 7.76
C HIS A 442 -5.85 -19.90 8.78
N CYS A 443 -5.99 -20.19 10.07
CA CYS A 443 -5.71 -19.27 11.16
C CYS A 443 -4.85 -19.96 12.23
N GLN A 444 -3.53 -19.80 12.14
CA GLN A 444 -2.56 -20.52 12.98
C GLN A 444 -2.11 -19.76 14.23
N HIS A 445 -2.27 -18.42 14.25
CA HIS A 445 -1.99 -17.57 15.41
C HIS A 445 -3.28 -16.88 15.84
N GLY A 446 -3.92 -17.44 16.86
CA GLY A 446 -5.21 -17.00 17.36
C GLY A 446 -5.13 -15.98 18.52
N PRO A 447 -6.28 -15.70 19.14
CA PRO A 447 -7.55 -16.40 18.96
C PRO A 447 -8.26 -16.04 17.63
N CYS A 448 -8.67 -17.07 16.91
CA CYS A 448 -9.36 -16.99 15.61
C CYS A 448 -10.85 -16.62 15.78
N PRO A 449 -11.53 -16.11 14.74
CA PRO A 449 -12.97 -15.85 14.82
C PRO A 449 -13.77 -17.15 14.86
N HIS A 450 -14.90 -17.13 15.57
CA HIS A 450 -15.85 -18.25 15.65
C HIS A 450 -17.22 -17.91 15.04
N LYS A 451 -17.46 -16.64 14.67
CA LYS A 451 -18.62 -16.22 13.89
C LYS A 451 -18.29 -16.13 12.41
N GLN A 452 -19.35 -16.13 11.61
CA GLN A 452 -19.30 -15.86 10.17
C GLN A 452 -19.54 -14.38 9.94
N TYR A 453 -18.67 -13.74 9.15
CA TYR A 453 -18.71 -12.32 8.76
C TYR A 453 -18.86 -12.20 7.24
N PRO A 454 -20.08 -12.42 6.68
CA PRO A 454 -20.30 -12.49 5.24
C PRO A 454 -19.81 -11.26 4.47
N GLY A 455 -19.03 -11.51 3.41
CA GLY A 455 -18.49 -10.46 2.54
C GLY A 455 -17.34 -9.62 3.12
N MET A 456 -16.84 -9.94 4.33
CA MET A 456 -15.56 -9.42 4.81
C MET A 456 -14.43 -10.34 4.32
N TRP A 457 -13.40 -9.75 3.74
CA TRP A 457 -12.27 -10.50 3.19
C TRP A 457 -11.13 -10.65 4.20
N GLU A 458 -10.45 -11.78 4.15
CA GLU A 458 -9.15 -12.02 4.75
C GLU A 458 -8.11 -12.16 3.64
N ILE A 459 -7.07 -11.35 3.69
CA ILE A 459 -5.85 -11.56 2.89
C ILE A 459 -4.83 -12.23 3.82
N PRO A 460 -4.60 -13.54 3.69
CA PRO A 460 -3.79 -14.25 4.67
C PRO A 460 -2.33 -13.77 4.70
N VAL A 461 -1.79 -13.63 5.90
CA VAL A 461 -0.35 -13.45 6.12
C VAL A 461 0.35 -14.79 5.96
N GLN A 462 1.04 -14.93 4.83
CA GLN A 462 1.67 -16.18 4.43
C GLN A 462 3.09 -16.27 4.93
N ARG A 463 3.43 -17.42 5.53
CA ARG A 463 4.76 -17.70 6.09
C ARG A 463 5.90 -17.54 5.08
N TRP A 464 6.94 -16.86 5.56
CA TRP A 464 8.22 -16.67 4.91
C TRP A 464 9.27 -17.66 5.44
N PHE A 465 10.33 -17.88 4.66
CA PHE A 465 11.47 -18.70 5.06
C PHE A 465 12.78 -17.95 4.82
N GLY A 466 13.61 -17.84 5.86
CA GLY A 466 14.98 -17.38 5.74
C GLY A 466 15.84 -18.33 4.89
N LEU A 467 17.02 -17.88 4.47
CA LEU A 467 17.95 -18.73 3.69
C LEU A 467 18.54 -19.89 4.53
N ASP A 468 18.39 -19.83 5.84
CA ASP A 468 18.67 -20.90 6.79
C ASP A 468 17.54 -21.95 6.88
N GLY A 469 16.40 -21.71 6.21
CA GLY A 469 15.19 -22.53 6.23
C GLY A 469 14.28 -22.29 7.44
N HIS A 470 14.62 -21.35 8.32
CA HIS A 470 13.75 -21.01 9.44
C HIS A 470 12.59 -20.13 8.99
N SER A 471 11.41 -20.45 9.53
CA SER A 471 10.18 -19.77 9.14
C SER A 471 9.85 -18.56 10.01
N CYS A 472 9.10 -17.63 9.44
CA CYS A 472 8.84 -16.31 10.00
C CYS A 472 7.51 -15.78 9.43
N ALA A 473 6.84 -14.92 10.19
CA ALA A 473 5.56 -14.35 9.75
C ALA A 473 5.74 -13.23 8.71
N MET A 474 6.73 -12.38 8.95
CA MET A 474 7.06 -11.24 8.10
C MET A 474 8.54 -11.31 7.68
N PRO A 475 8.92 -10.75 6.52
CA PRO A 475 10.26 -10.89 5.96
C PRO A 475 11.36 -10.36 6.87
N ASP A 476 11.07 -9.27 7.57
CA ASP A 476 11.97 -8.61 8.51
C ASP A 476 12.07 -9.32 9.87
N GLY A 477 11.20 -10.30 10.14
CA GLY A 477 11.33 -11.26 11.23
C GLY A 477 12.16 -12.49 10.88
N CYS A 478 12.60 -12.62 9.63
CA CYS A 478 13.43 -13.74 9.17
C CYS A 478 14.92 -13.46 9.36
N SER A 479 15.71 -14.51 9.52
CA SER A 479 17.16 -14.43 9.38
C SER A 479 17.53 -14.16 7.91
N ALA A 480 17.80 -12.91 7.57
CA ALA A 480 18.53 -12.52 6.37
C ALA A 480 19.78 -11.77 6.84
N THR A 481 20.95 -12.43 6.83
CA THR A 481 22.18 -11.82 7.36
C THR A 481 23.29 -11.94 6.33
N GLY A 482 23.66 -10.81 5.73
CA GLY A 482 24.83 -10.76 4.87
C GLY A 482 24.97 -9.41 4.19
N ASP A 483 24.48 -9.36 2.96
CA ASP A 483 24.58 -8.21 2.07
C ASP A 483 23.33 -8.10 1.17
N ALA A 484 23.36 -7.15 0.23
CA ALA A 484 22.23 -6.86 -0.64
C ALA A 484 21.95 -7.99 -1.64
N GLU A 485 22.97 -8.79 -1.99
CA GLU A 485 22.80 -9.95 -2.87
C GLU A 485 22.08 -11.08 -2.13
N GLU A 486 22.47 -11.32 -0.88
CA GLU A 486 21.81 -12.30 -0.03
C GLU A 486 20.35 -11.91 0.24
N THR A 487 20.10 -10.62 0.49
CA THR A 487 18.73 -10.08 0.61
C THR A 487 17.92 -10.29 -0.67
N LEU A 488 18.52 -9.99 -1.83
CA LEU A 488 17.87 -10.17 -3.13
C LEU A 488 17.51 -11.65 -3.38
N GLU A 489 18.43 -12.58 -3.10
CA GLU A 489 18.17 -14.01 -3.29
C GLU A 489 17.14 -14.54 -2.29
N TYR A 490 17.15 -14.05 -1.05
CA TYR A 490 16.12 -14.33 -0.05
C TYR A 490 14.71 -13.93 -0.50
N LEU A 491 14.58 -12.74 -1.10
CA LEU A 491 13.30 -12.27 -1.66
C LEU A 491 12.89 -13.11 -2.88
N LYS A 492 13.85 -13.41 -3.77
CA LYS A 492 13.61 -14.25 -4.97
C LYS A 492 13.21 -15.67 -4.61
N SER A 493 13.85 -16.30 -3.63
CA SER A 493 13.52 -17.67 -3.22
C SER A 493 12.09 -17.75 -2.73
N ASN A 494 11.65 -16.79 -1.90
CA ASN A 494 10.28 -16.74 -1.42
C ASN A 494 9.29 -16.45 -2.55
N PHE A 495 9.59 -15.53 -3.46
CA PHE A 495 8.76 -15.27 -4.63
C PHE A 495 8.52 -16.51 -5.51
N ARG A 496 9.58 -17.29 -5.77
CA ARG A 496 9.51 -18.51 -6.58
C ARG A 496 8.51 -19.53 -6.03
N ARG A 497 8.32 -19.59 -4.70
CA ARG A 497 7.32 -20.46 -4.06
C ARG A 497 5.89 -20.16 -4.50
N PHE A 498 5.58 -18.89 -4.75
CA PHE A 498 4.26 -18.45 -5.23
C PHE A 498 4.18 -18.53 -6.75
N TYR A 499 5.22 -18.04 -7.43
CA TYR A 499 5.28 -17.93 -8.87
C TYR A 499 5.26 -19.29 -9.60
N HIS A 500 5.88 -20.32 -9.03
CA HIS A 500 5.93 -21.66 -9.63
C HIS A 500 4.87 -22.64 -9.12
N SER A 501 4.00 -22.22 -8.19
CA SER A 501 2.90 -23.03 -7.66
C SER A 501 1.55 -22.57 -8.22
N ASN A 502 0.64 -22.16 -7.34
CA ASN A 502 -0.73 -21.80 -7.69
C ASN A 502 -0.92 -20.29 -7.94
N ARG A 503 0.15 -19.47 -7.91
CA ARG A 503 0.11 -18.01 -8.16
C ARG A 503 -0.74 -17.20 -7.18
N ALA A 504 -0.98 -17.69 -5.96
CA ALA A 504 -1.61 -16.87 -4.93
C ALA A 504 -0.82 -15.55 -4.72
N PRO A 505 -1.46 -14.46 -4.25
CA PRO A 505 -0.80 -13.18 -4.04
C PRO A 505 0.41 -13.30 -3.11
N PHE A 506 1.56 -12.78 -3.55
CA PHE A 506 2.79 -12.79 -2.78
C PHE A 506 2.90 -11.52 -1.92
N GLY A 507 2.73 -11.66 -0.61
CA GLY A 507 2.79 -10.55 0.35
C GLY A 507 4.19 -10.31 0.90
N ILE A 508 4.71 -9.10 0.71
CA ILE A 508 5.94 -8.58 1.32
C ILE A 508 5.50 -7.56 2.38
N PHE A 509 5.27 -8.05 3.60
CA PHE A 509 4.73 -7.27 4.71
C PHE A 509 5.85 -6.92 5.69
N ILE A 510 6.35 -5.69 5.68
CA ILE A 510 7.57 -5.30 6.39
C ILE A 510 7.38 -4.01 7.18
N HIS A 511 8.25 -3.75 8.15
CA HIS A 511 8.36 -2.43 8.78
C HIS A 511 9.48 -1.63 8.11
N ALA A 512 9.31 -0.32 7.97
CA ALA A 512 10.35 0.54 7.40
C ALA A 512 11.66 0.52 8.22
N ARG A 513 11.58 0.18 9.50
CA ARG A 513 12.74 -0.03 10.38
C ARG A 513 13.69 -1.13 9.89
N TRP A 514 13.22 -2.08 9.08
CA TRP A 514 14.07 -3.10 8.46
C TRP A 514 15.20 -2.51 7.60
N PHE A 515 15.02 -1.27 7.13
CA PHE A 515 15.98 -0.55 6.30
C PHE A 515 17.06 0.22 7.07
N HIS A 516 17.05 0.21 8.41
CA HIS A 516 18.21 0.64 9.19
C HIS A 516 19.47 -0.18 8.83
N THR A 517 19.26 -1.40 8.37
CA THR A 517 20.26 -2.21 7.71
C THR A 517 20.24 -1.88 6.21
N GLU A 518 21.18 -1.04 5.76
CA GLU A 518 21.18 -0.46 4.40
C GLU A 518 21.06 -1.50 3.27
N HIS A 519 21.68 -2.68 3.44
CA HIS A 519 21.63 -3.74 2.44
C HIS A 519 20.24 -4.36 2.23
N ASN A 520 19.35 -4.26 3.23
CA ASN A 520 17.97 -4.74 3.09
C ASN A 520 17.18 -3.86 2.12
N LEU A 521 17.37 -2.54 2.22
CA LEU A 521 16.76 -1.58 1.31
C LEU A 521 17.27 -1.81 -0.12
N ASP A 522 18.59 -1.96 -0.30
CA ASP A 522 19.17 -2.21 -1.61
C ASP A 522 18.70 -3.54 -2.23
N GLY A 523 18.63 -4.61 -1.43
CA GLY A 523 18.11 -5.89 -1.87
C GLY A 523 16.64 -5.83 -2.32
N LEU A 524 15.78 -5.17 -1.54
CA LEU A 524 14.37 -4.98 -1.91
C LEU A 524 14.22 -4.08 -3.14
N ASP A 525 15.00 -3.00 -3.21
CA ASP A 525 15.00 -2.09 -4.35
C ASP A 525 15.35 -2.81 -5.65
N ARG A 526 16.41 -3.63 -5.63
CA ARG A 526 16.82 -4.47 -6.77
C ARG A 526 15.81 -5.59 -7.05
N PHE A 527 15.14 -6.09 -6.03
CA PHE A 527 14.12 -7.12 -6.19
C PHE A 527 12.88 -6.58 -6.91
N ILE A 528 12.42 -5.37 -6.58
CA ILE A 528 11.34 -4.69 -7.32
C ILE A 528 11.72 -4.55 -8.79
N ASP A 529 12.94 -4.07 -9.08
CA ASP A 529 13.39 -3.93 -10.48
C ASP A 529 13.44 -5.29 -11.20
N TYR A 530 13.84 -6.37 -10.50
CA TYR A 530 13.77 -7.74 -11.03
C TYR A 530 12.32 -8.16 -11.35
N LEU A 531 11.37 -7.94 -10.44
CA LEU A 531 9.96 -8.29 -10.67
C LEU A 531 9.40 -7.61 -11.92
N LEU A 532 9.77 -6.34 -12.14
CA LEU A 532 9.35 -5.56 -13.30
C LEU A 532 9.97 -6.03 -14.63
N THR A 533 10.93 -6.96 -14.61
CA THR A 533 11.43 -7.61 -15.84
C THR A 533 10.56 -8.80 -16.30
N ILE A 534 9.55 -9.17 -15.51
CA ILE A 534 8.71 -10.34 -15.76
C ILE A 534 7.31 -9.89 -16.20
N ASP A 535 6.96 -10.16 -17.46
CA ASP A 535 5.77 -9.60 -18.14
C ASP A 535 4.41 -10.00 -17.53
N ASP A 536 4.38 -11.02 -16.68
CA ASP A 536 3.17 -11.54 -16.02
C ASP A 536 3.13 -11.25 -14.51
N VAL A 537 4.00 -10.38 -14.00
CA VAL A 537 4.05 -9.95 -12.59
C VAL A 537 3.50 -8.54 -12.42
N TYR A 538 2.69 -8.33 -11.38
CA TYR A 538 2.06 -7.05 -11.07
C TYR A 538 2.25 -6.71 -9.59
N ILE A 539 2.84 -5.55 -9.30
CA ILE A 539 2.95 -4.98 -7.95
C ILE A 539 1.75 -4.07 -7.71
N VAL A 540 0.81 -4.54 -6.88
CA VAL A 540 -0.53 -3.96 -6.71
C VAL A 540 -0.90 -3.86 -5.23
N THR A 541 -1.89 -3.02 -4.92
CA THR A 541 -2.38 -2.86 -3.55
C THR A 541 -3.24 -4.07 -3.10
N PRO A 542 -3.43 -4.29 -1.79
CA PRO A 542 -4.38 -5.26 -1.27
C PRO A 542 -5.80 -5.13 -1.83
N SER A 543 -6.35 -3.91 -1.90
CA SER A 543 -7.66 -3.68 -2.53
C SER A 543 -7.68 -4.10 -3.99
N GLN A 544 -6.63 -3.82 -4.76
CA GLN A 544 -6.52 -4.25 -6.15
C GLN A 544 -6.46 -5.78 -6.29
N VAL A 545 -5.80 -6.48 -5.37
CA VAL A 545 -5.84 -7.95 -5.31
C VAL A 545 -7.27 -8.45 -5.10
N LEU A 546 -8.03 -7.84 -4.18
CA LEU A 546 -9.41 -8.23 -3.93
C LEU A 546 -10.35 -7.94 -5.10
N GLU A 547 -10.13 -6.85 -5.83
CA GLU A 547 -10.87 -6.59 -7.08
C GLU A 547 -10.59 -7.66 -8.14
N TRP A 548 -9.35 -8.14 -8.26
CA TRP A 548 -9.05 -9.30 -9.10
C TRP A 548 -9.69 -10.57 -8.56
N MET A 549 -9.71 -10.79 -7.25
CA MET A 549 -10.39 -11.95 -6.65
C MET A 549 -11.88 -11.98 -6.98
N LYS A 550 -12.56 -10.83 -6.89
CA LYS A 550 -13.99 -10.70 -7.23
C LYS A 550 -14.25 -10.99 -8.70
N ASN A 551 -13.31 -10.64 -9.59
CA ASN A 551 -13.44 -10.86 -11.03
C ASN A 551 -12.12 -11.41 -11.64
N PRO A 552 -11.82 -12.72 -11.45
CA PRO A 552 -10.55 -13.31 -11.87
C PRO A 552 -10.30 -13.13 -13.36
N THR A 553 -9.31 -12.31 -13.68
CA THR A 553 -9.02 -11.89 -15.06
C THR A 553 -7.70 -12.51 -15.53
N PRO A 554 -7.69 -13.30 -16.61
CA PRO A 554 -6.47 -13.94 -17.10
C PRO A 554 -5.51 -12.94 -17.75
N LEU A 555 -4.23 -13.33 -17.88
CA LEU A 555 -3.14 -12.54 -18.48
C LEU A 555 -3.46 -12.02 -19.89
N SER A 556 -4.28 -12.73 -20.66
CA SER A 556 -4.71 -12.30 -22.00
C SER A 556 -5.55 -11.00 -22.00
N SER A 557 -6.20 -10.68 -20.88
CA SER A 557 -7.06 -9.50 -20.72
C SER A 557 -6.67 -8.58 -19.56
N ILE A 558 -5.65 -8.94 -18.77
CA ILE A 558 -5.29 -8.21 -17.54
C ILE A 558 -4.83 -6.77 -17.81
N ARG A 559 -4.23 -6.51 -18.98
CA ARG A 559 -3.77 -5.15 -19.35
C ARG A 559 -4.92 -4.14 -19.45
N SER A 560 -6.14 -4.62 -19.73
CA SER A 560 -7.36 -3.82 -19.81
C SER A 560 -8.26 -3.97 -18.58
N PHE A 561 -7.78 -4.59 -17.50
CA PHE A 561 -8.56 -4.78 -16.28
C PHE A 561 -8.79 -3.44 -15.59
N GLY A 562 -10.05 -2.98 -15.59
CA GLY A 562 -10.46 -1.65 -15.11
C GLY A 562 -9.94 -1.30 -13.70
N PRO A 563 -10.10 -2.17 -12.69
CA PRO A 563 -9.62 -1.90 -11.33
C PRO A 563 -8.11 -1.71 -11.20
N TRP A 564 -7.31 -2.19 -12.17
CA TRP A 564 -5.86 -1.99 -12.22
C TRP A 564 -5.46 -0.91 -13.22
N SER A 565 -6.42 -0.21 -13.81
CA SER A 565 -6.15 0.94 -14.67
C SER A 565 -5.54 2.07 -13.86
N CYS A 566 -4.80 2.94 -14.55
CA CYS A 566 -4.02 3.97 -13.85
C CYS A 566 -4.94 5.02 -13.18
N HIS A 567 -6.22 5.06 -13.56
CA HIS A 567 -7.23 5.96 -13.00
C HIS A 567 -7.79 5.49 -11.64
N GLY A 568 -7.67 4.20 -11.30
CA GLY A 568 -8.26 3.61 -10.08
C GLY A 568 -7.46 3.86 -8.80
N GLY A 569 -6.76 4.99 -8.68
CA GLY A 569 -5.95 5.33 -7.49
C GLY A 569 -6.73 6.05 -6.38
N ALA A 570 -7.87 6.67 -6.71
CA ALA A 570 -8.58 7.55 -5.76
C ALA A 570 -10.06 7.79 -6.13
N THR A 571 -10.66 6.94 -6.95
CA THR A 571 -12.09 7.05 -7.31
C THR A 571 -12.71 5.65 -7.38
N ASP A 572 -13.21 5.18 -6.24
CA ASP A 572 -14.31 4.20 -6.10
C ASP A 572 -14.72 4.08 -4.62
#